data_AF-B7G762-F1
#
_entry.id   AF-B7G762-F1
#
_cell.length_a   1.000
_cell.length_b   1.000
_cell.length_c   1.000
_cell.angle_alpha   90.00
_cell.angle_beta   90.00
_cell.angle_gamma   90.00
#
_symmetry.space_group_name_H-M   'P 1'
#
loop_
_entity.id
_entity.type
_entity.pdbx_description
1 polymer ?
#
loop_
_entity_poly.entity_id
_entity_poly.type
_entity_poly.pdbx_seq_one_letter_code
_entity_poly.pdbx_strand_id
1 'polypeptide(L)'
;WSIGIVALELLLGTPNVFSVDQRTKAIISHKMRKEGASDREINYALAALSQFCIFNPSLESQHDWPLRRGDPLHSSAMVKDSCTISDFHFALRARDPLGIGFDSSTDTLLHLIWQLLEWNPTKRISPYEALRHPYF
;
A
#
# COMPACT_ATOMS: atom_id res chain seq x y z
N TRP A 1 -1.22 -12.01 -6.56
CA TRP A 1 -1.04 -11.25 -5.31
C TRP A 1 0.17 -11.75 -4.52
N SER A 2 0.22 -13.01 -4.08
CA SER A 2 1.31 -13.53 -3.23
C SER A 2 2.72 -13.31 -3.77
N ILE A 3 2.94 -13.47 -5.07
CA ILE A 3 4.26 -13.23 -5.68
C ILE A 3 4.73 -11.77 -5.57
N GLY A 4 3.80 -10.81 -5.65
CA GLY A 4 4.13 -9.39 -5.49
C GLY A 4 4.52 -9.06 -4.05
N ILE A 5 3.90 -9.73 -3.07
CA ILE A 5 4.24 -9.60 -1.65
C ILE A 5 5.64 -10.16 -1.40
N VAL A 6 5.93 -11.36 -1.90
CA VAL A 6 7.25 -11.99 -1.79
C VAL A 6 8.34 -11.12 -2.44
N ALA A 7 8.04 -10.51 -3.59
CA ALA A 7 8.97 -9.57 -4.23
C ALA A 7 9.27 -8.36 -3.34
N LEU A 8 8.26 -7.79 -2.66
CA LEU A 8 8.47 -6.71 -1.71
C LEU A 8 9.25 -7.15 -0.46
N GLU A 9 9.00 -8.35 0.05
CA GLU A 9 9.74 -8.91 1.18
C GLU A 9 11.23 -9.06 0.86
N LEU A 10 11.54 -9.51 -0.36
CA LEU A 10 12.91 -9.63 -0.86
C LEU A 10 13.57 -8.25 -1.01
N LEU A 11 12.85 -7.29 -1.61
CA LEU A 11 13.38 -5.95 -1.87
C LEU A 11 13.61 -5.14 -0.59
N LEU A 12 12.68 -5.21 0.36
CA LEU A 12 12.77 -4.47 1.62
C LEU A 12 13.55 -5.23 2.70
N GLY A 13 13.90 -6.50 2.45
CA GLY A 13 14.63 -7.34 3.39
C GLY A 13 13.87 -7.61 4.69
N THR A 14 12.53 -7.56 4.67
CA THR A 14 11.69 -7.75 5.86
C THR A 14 10.43 -8.54 5.52
N PRO A 15 10.03 -9.52 6.35
CA PRO A 15 8.75 -10.21 6.20
C PRO A 15 7.55 -9.31 6.53
N ASN A 16 7.77 -8.19 7.23
CA ASN A 16 6.70 -7.28 7.66
C ASN A 16 6.62 -6.05 6.74
N VAL A 17 6.40 -6.27 5.44
CA VAL A 17 6.31 -5.20 4.43
C VAL A 17 5.21 -4.18 4.78
N PHE A 18 4.06 -4.67 5.26
CA PHE A 18 2.88 -3.87 5.57
C PHE A 18 2.78 -3.50 7.05
N SER A 19 3.88 -3.10 7.67
CA SER A 19 3.85 -2.58 9.05
C SER A 19 3.26 -1.16 9.09
N VAL A 20 2.27 -0.97 9.95
CA VAL A 20 1.71 0.34 10.27
C VAL A 20 2.53 0.97 11.41
N ASP A 21 2.91 2.23 11.27
CA ASP A 21 3.61 2.97 12.34
C ASP A 21 2.79 2.98 13.65
N GLN A 22 3.47 3.00 14.80
CA GLN A 22 2.82 2.97 16.12
C GLN A 22 1.84 4.12 16.32
N ARG A 23 2.18 5.32 15.83
CA ARG A 23 1.30 6.49 15.88
C ARG A 23 0.03 6.25 15.06
N THR A 24 0.22 5.71 13.86
CA THR A 24 -0.86 5.42 12.91
C THR A 24 -1.79 4.34 13.48
N LYS A 25 -1.22 3.31 14.10
CA LYS A 25 -1.95 2.27 14.82
C LYS A 25 -2.74 2.84 16.00
N ALA A 26 -2.12 3.67 16.83
CA ALA A 26 -2.78 4.31 17.97
C ALA A 26 -4.00 5.13 17.54
N ILE A 27 -3.87 5.90 16.46
CA ILE A 27 -4.93 6.75 15.92
C ILE A 27 -6.11 5.91 15.40
N ILE A 28 -5.87 4.94 14.52
CA ILE A 28 -6.92 4.04 14.02
C ILE A 28 -7.57 3.32 15.20
N SER A 29 -6.77 2.79 16.13
CA SER A 29 -7.27 2.03 17.27
C SER A 29 -8.21 2.86 18.17
N HIS A 30 -7.93 4.15 18.32
CA HIS A 30 -8.74 5.08 19.10
C HIS A 30 -10.07 5.37 18.40
N LYS A 31 -10.04 5.63 17.10
CA LYS A 31 -11.24 5.96 16.33
C LYS A 31 -12.18 4.76 16.16
N MET A 32 -11.62 3.59 15.91
CA MET A 32 -12.36 2.32 15.85
C MET A 32 -13.10 2.02 17.16
N ARG A 33 -12.46 2.31 18.31
CA ARG A 33 -13.09 2.15 19.62
C ARG A 33 -14.30 3.09 19.80
N LYS A 34 -14.24 4.29 19.22
CA LYS A 34 -15.33 5.26 19.27
C LYS A 34 -16.51 4.87 18.38
N GLU A 35 -16.23 4.23 17.25
CA GLU A 35 -17.23 3.81 16.26
C GLU A 35 -17.80 2.40 16.52
N GLY A 36 -17.27 1.67 17.53
CA GLY A 36 -17.76 0.34 17.90
C GLY A 36 -17.38 -0.77 16.92
N ALA A 37 -16.41 -0.51 16.04
CA ALA A 37 -16.00 -1.44 14.99
C ALA A 37 -15.14 -2.59 15.55
N SER A 38 -15.55 -3.83 15.23
CA SER A 38 -14.92 -5.10 15.65
C SER A 38 -13.57 -5.34 14.95
N ASP A 39 -13.44 -4.94 13.68
CA ASP A 39 -12.42 -5.51 12.79
C ASP A 39 -11.17 -4.63 12.71
N ARG A 40 -10.47 -4.53 13.85
CA ARG A 40 -9.28 -3.67 14.00
C ARG A 40 -8.14 -4.10 13.07
N GLU A 41 -7.98 -5.39 12.85
CA GLU A 41 -6.87 -5.96 12.07
C GLU A 41 -7.02 -5.69 10.58
N ILE A 42 -8.23 -5.82 10.04
CA ILE A 42 -8.56 -5.51 8.64
C ILE A 42 -8.26 -4.04 8.35
N ASN A 43 -8.63 -3.15 9.27
CA ASN A 43 -8.41 -1.71 9.09
C ASN A 43 -6.93 -1.32 9.16
N TYR A 44 -6.11 -1.98 9.98
CA TYR A 44 -4.66 -1.77 9.93
C TYR A 44 -4.07 -2.28 8.61
N ALA A 45 -4.51 -3.44 8.13
CA ALA A 45 -4.03 -3.97 6.85
C ALA A 45 -4.38 -3.05 5.69
N LEU A 46 -5.63 -2.57 5.62
CA LEU A 46 -6.08 -1.60 4.61
C LEU A 46 -5.30 -0.27 4.70
N ALA A 47 -4.97 0.20 5.91
CA ALA A 47 -4.12 1.38 6.12
C ALA A 47 -2.70 1.16 5.62
N ALA A 48 -2.14 -0.02 5.83
CA ALA A 48 -0.82 -0.33 5.32
C ALA A 48 -0.83 -0.39 3.78
N LEU A 49 -1.87 -0.98 3.18
CA LEU A 49 -2.03 -1.05 1.72
C LEU A 49 -2.25 0.33 1.08
N SER A 50 -2.98 1.23 1.74
CA SER A 50 -3.19 2.60 1.25
C SER A 50 -1.90 3.42 1.27
N GLN A 51 -1.01 3.21 2.25
CA GLN A 51 0.29 3.87 2.30
C GLN A 51 1.18 3.50 1.11
N PHE A 52 1.04 2.29 0.57
CA PHE A 52 1.73 1.85 -0.65
C PHE A 52 0.93 2.11 -1.93
N CYS A 53 -0.16 2.87 -1.89
CA CYS A 53 -0.98 3.08 -3.10
C CYS A 53 -1.48 1.78 -3.77
N ILE A 54 -1.54 0.68 -3.01
CA ILE A 54 -2.11 -0.59 -3.49
C ILE A 54 -3.63 -0.52 -3.41
N PHE A 55 -4.14 0.12 -2.36
CA PHE A 55 -5.57 0.30 -2.11
C PHE A 55 -5.91 1.78 -2.04
N ASN A 56 -7.00 2.20 -2.69
CA ASN A 56 -7.49 3.58 -2.60
C ASN A 56 -8.89 3.62 -1.96
N PRO A 57 -9.01 4.00 -0.68
CA PRO A 57 -10.31 4.06 0.00
C PRO A 57 -11.23 5.15 -0.56
N SER A 58 -10.69 6.20 -1.19
CA SER A 58 -11.48 7.28 -1.78
C SER A 58 -12.25 6.85 -3.04
N LEU A 59 -11.78 5.83 -3.75
CA LEU A 59 -12.41 5.28 -4.95
C LEU A 59 -13.40 4.15 -4.64
N GLU A 60 -13.18 3.38 -3.57
CA GLU A 60 -14.01 2.20 -3.28
C GLU A 60 -15.28 2.50 -2.47
N SER A 61 -15.53 3.75 -2.05
CA SER A 61 -16.76 4.14 -1.32
C SER A 61 -17.11 3.20 -0.15
N GLN A 62 -16.09 2.67 0.52
CA GLN A 62 -16.29 1.63 1.52
C GLN A 62 -16.85 2.28 2.80
N HIS A 63 -18.08 1.90 3.16
CA HIS A 63 -18.82 2.42 4.31
C HIS A 63 -18.15 2.10 5.66
N ASP A 64 -17.11 1.27 5.67
CA ASP A 64 -16.40 0.76 6.86
C ASP A 64 -15.01 1.36 7.08
N TRP A 65 -14.54 2.29 6.23
CA TRP A 65 -13.26 2.93 6.48
C TRP A 65 -13.39 4.00 7.58
N PRO A 66 -12.61 3.90 8.68
CA PRO A 66 -12.81 4.74 9.86
C PRO A 66 -12.39 6.21 9.65
N LEU A 67 -11.58 6.52 8.64
CA LEU A 67 -11.10 7.88 8.38
C LEU A 67 -11.88 8.47 7.20
N ARG A 68 -12.83 9.37 7.47
CA ARG A 68 -13.64 10.00 6.44
C ARG A 68 -12.92 11.20 5.83
N ARG A 69 -13.27 11.52 4.59
CA ARG A 69 -12.80 12.73 3.91
C ARG A 69 -13.22 13.95 4.73
N GLY A 70 -12.26 14.77 5.17
CA GLY A 70 -12.48 15.89 6.09
C GLY A 70 -11.96 15.68 7.51
N ASP A 71 -11.55 14.45 7.88
CA ASP A 71 -10.78 14.25 9.10
C ASP A 71 -9.37 14.85 8.95
N PRO A 72 -8.83 15.55 9.97
CA PRO A 72 -7.44 16.03 9.98
C PRO A 72 -6.40 14.90 9.82
N LEU A 73 -6.84 13.66 10.09
CA LEU A 73 -6.05 12.44 10.01
C LEU A 73 -6.13 11.75 8.64
N HIS A 74 -7.12 12.12 7.82
CA HIS A 74 -7.22 11.68 6.43
C HIS A 74 -6.06 12.26 5.62
N SER A 75 -5.75 13.54 5.82
CA SER A 75 -4.76 14.29 5.06
C SER A 75 -3.31 14.11 5.52
N SER A 76 -3.06 13.58 6.73
CA SER A 76 -1.74 13.71 7.37
C SER A 76 -0.81 12.50 7.27
N ALA A 77 -1.28 11.28 6.97
CA ALA A 77 -0.36 10.12 6.80
C ALA A 77 -1.00 8.80 6.30
N MET A 78 -2.32 8.72 6.16
CA MET A 78 -3.02 7.42 6.21
C MET A 78 -3.83 7.11 4.96
N VAL A 79 -4.23 8.13 4.20
CA VAL A 79 -5.01 7.97 2.97
C VAL A 79 -4.45 8.90 1.90
N LYS A 80 -3.90 8.33 0.83
CA LYS A 80 -3.57 9.09 -0.38
C LYS A 80 -4.85 9.25 -1.20
N ASP A 81 -5.19 10.51 -1.52
CA ASP A 81 -6.37 10.83 -2.35
C ASP A 81 -6.20 10.35 -3.80
N SER A 82 -4.97 10.40 -4.31
CA SER A 82 -4.57 9.86 -5.61
C SER A 82 -3.47 8.82 -5.42
N CYS A 83 -3.62 7.68 -6.08
CA CYS A 83 -2.65 6.60 -6.09
C CYS A 83 -2.12 6.42 -7.51
N THR A 84 -0.96 7.00 -7.80
CA THR A 84 -0.24 6.79 -9.07
C THR A 84 0.92 5.84 -8.89
N ILE A 85 1.53 5.39 -9.99
CA ILE A 85 2.76 4.60 -9.92
C ILE A 85 3.91 5.38 -9.27
N SER A 86 4.04 6.67 -9.57
CA SER A 86 5.05 7.54 -8.96
C SER A 86 4.88 7.61 -7.44
N ASP A 87 3.63 7.60 -6.96
CA ASP A 87 3.30 7.53 -5.54
C ASP A 87 3.73 6.22 -4.89
N PHE A 88 3.61 5.10 -5.61
CA PHE A 88 4.09 3.79 -5.17
C PHE A 88 5.62 3.77 -5.07
N HIS A 89 6.32 4.28 -6.09
CA HIS A 89 7.79 4.34 -6.07
C HIS A 89 8.28 5.22 -4.92
N PHE A 90 7.63 6.36 -4.70
CA PHE A 90 7.93 7.24 -3.57
C PHE A 90 7.69 6.54 -2.23
N ALA A 91 6.57 5.82 -2.08
CA ALA A 91 6.25 5.09 -0.84
C ALA A 91 7.28 4.00 -0.52
N LEU A 92 7.80 3.30 -1.53
CA LEU A 92 8.87 2.31 -1.35
C LEU A 92 10.21 2.95 -1.03
N ARG A 93 10.59 4.00 -1.76
CA ARG A 93 11.82 4.78 -1.50
C ARG A 93 11.85 5.37 -0.09
N ALA A 94 10.70 5.84 0.40
CA ALA A 94 10.58 6.35 1.77
C ALA A 94 10.84 5.29 2.85
N ARG A 95 10.82 4.00 2.51
CA ARG A 95 11.13 2.88 3.42
C ARG A 95 12.54 2.34 3.26
N ASP A 96 13.30 2.83 2.29
CA ASP A 96 14.73 2.56 2.18
C ASP A 96 15.50 3.50 3.13
N PRO A 97 16.05 3.00 4.26
CA PRO A 97 16.76 3.84 5.22
C PRO A 97 18.06 4.42 4.65
N LEU A 98 18.63 3.76 3.65
CA LEU A 98 19.89 4.15 3.04
C LEU A 98 19.68 5.05 1.81
N GLY A 99 18.51 4.97 1.17
CA GLY A 99 18.14 5.75 -0.01
C GLY A 99 18.92 5.39 -1.27
N ILE A 100 19.44 4.15 -1.33
CA ILE A 100 20.34 3.66 -2.39
C ILE A 100 19.65 2.59 -3.25
N GLY A 101 18.71 1.82 -2.69
CA GLY A 101 18.19 0.58 -3.29
C GLY A 101 17.19 0.75 -4.43
N PHE A 102 16.59 1.93 -4.57
CA PHE A 102 15.50 2.17 -5.53
C PHE A 102 15.79 3.38 -6.44
N ASP A 103 16.88 3.34 -7.20
CA ASP A 103 17.13 4.35 -8.23
C ASP A 103 16.17 4.20 -9.43
N SER A 104 16.36 5.01 -10.48
CA SER A 104 15.52 4.95 -11.69
C SER A 104 15.69 3.67 -12.50
N SER A 105 16.79 2.92 -12.32
CA SER A 105 16.99 1.65 -13.02
C SER A 105 16.00 0.57 -12.55
N THR A 106 15.50 0.70 -11.32
CA THR A 106 14.52 -0.22 -10.72
C THR A 106 13.06 0.12 -11.08
N ASP A 107 12.79 1.21 -11.80
CA ASP A 107 11.42 1.68 -12.06
C ASP A 107 10.58 0.63 -12.83
N THR A 108 11.19 -0.14 -13.75
CA THR A 108 10.49 -1.21 -14.47
C THR A 108 10.15 -2.40 -13.56
N LEU A 109 11.00 -2.73 -12.59
CA LEU A 109 10.72 -3.74 -11.57
C LEU A 109 9.56 -3.28 -10.68
N LEU A 110 9.62 -2.03 -10.20
CA LEU A 110 8.59 -1.47 -9.34
C LEU A 110 7.24 -1.40 -10.08
N HIS A 111 7.24 -1.08 -11.38
CA HIS A 111 6.06 -1.14 -12.22
C HIS A 111 5.46 -2.56 -12.27
N LEU A 112 6.28 -3.59 -12.50
CA LEU A 112 5.81 -4.98 -12.50
C LEU A 112 5.20 -5.37 -11.14
N ILE A 113 5.88 -5.03 -10.05
CA ILE A 113 5.40 -5.33 -8.69
C ILE A 113 4.07 -4.64 -8.41
N TRP A 114 3.93 -3.37 -8.81
CA TRP A 114 2.68 -2.63 -8.67
C TRP A 114 1.51 -3.34 -9.40
N GLN A 115 1.75 -3.80 -10.63
CA GLN A 115 0.74 -4.55 -11.39
C GLN A 115 0.40 -5.93 -10.77
N LEU A 116 1.36 -6.60 -10.14
CA LEU A 116 1.15 -7.86 -9.42
C LEU A 116 0.35 -7.68 -8.11
N LEU A 117 0.48 -6.50 -7.50
CA LEU A 117 -0.17 -6.11 -6.25
C LEU A 117 -1.53 -5.44 -6.45
N GLU A 118 -1.96 -5.19 -7.70
CA GLU A 118 -3.26 -4.60 -8.02
C GLU A 118 -4.38 -5.22 -7.17
N TRP A 119 -5.09 -4.34 -6.45
CA TRP A 119 -6.13 -4.69 -5.51
C TRP A 119 -7.28 -5.39 -6.22
N ASN A 120 -7.73 -4.82 -7.35
CA ASN A 120 -8.81 -5.42 -8.12
C ASN A 120 -8.30 -6.65 -8.91
N PRO A 121 -8.78 -7.87 -8.61
CA PRO A 121 -8.30 -9.08 -9.26
C PRO A 121 -8.53 -9.09 -10.78
N THR A 122 -9.53 -8.38 -11.30
CA THR A 122 -9.83 -8.35 -12.74
C THR A 122 -8.90 -7.43 -13.52
N LYS A 123 -8.25 -6.47 -12.86
CA LYS A 123 -7.27 -5.55 -13.46
C LYS A 123 -5.83 -6.02 -13.25
N ARG A 124 -5.63 -7.03 -12.42
CA ARG A 124 -4.32 -7.57 -12.08
C ARG A 124 -3.69 -8.25 -13.29
N ILE A 125 -2.40 -8.03 -13.48
CA ILE A 125 -1.63 -8.65 -14.56
C ILE A 125 -1.69 -10.19 -14.50
N SER A 126 -1.85 -10.83 -15.65
CA SER A 126 -1.79 -12.28 -15.76
C SER A 126 -0.34 -12.80 -15.69
N PRO A 127 -0.11 -14.08 -15.30
CA PRO A 127 1.23 -14.64 -15.29
C PRO A 127 1.94 -14.57 -16.65
N TYR A 128 1.18 -14.76 -17.74
CA TYR A 128 1.72 -14.71 -19.10
C TYR A 128 2.17 -13.30 -19.51
N GLU A 129 1.40 -12.27 -19.15
CA GLU A 129 1.78 -10.88 -19.38
C GLU A 129 2.95 -10.47 -18.49
N ALA A 130 2.99 -10.92 -17.24
CA ALA A 130 4.08 -10.64 -16.31
C ALA A 130 5.44 -11.14 -16.84
N LEU A 131 5.47 -12.33 -17.46
CA LEU A 131 6.68 -12.88 -18.09
C LEU A 131 7.12 -12.13 -19.36
N ARG A 132 6.24 -11.31 -19.93
CA ARG A 132 6.52 -10.45 -21.10
C ARG A 132 6.73 -9.00 -20.72
N HIS A 133 6.74 -8.71 -19.43
CA HIS A 133 6.92 -7.37 -18.92
C HIS A 133 8.33 -6.85 -19.28
N PRO A 134 8.53 -5.57 -19.64
CA PRO A 134 9.84 -4.99 -19.97
C PRO A 134 10.93 -5.06 -18.90
N TYR A 135 10.62 -5.66 -17.75
CA TYR A 135 11.61 -5.94 -16.70
C TYR A 135 12.46 -7.18 -17.03
N PHE A 136 11.86 -8.15 -17.71
CA PHE A 136 12.53 -9.37 -18.20
C PHE A 136 13.00 -9.15 -19.65
#